data_AF-A0AAV7IZX4-F1
#
_entry.id   AF-A0AAV7IZX4-F1
#
_cell.length_a   1.000
_cell.length_b   1.000
_cell.length_c   1.000
_cell.angle_alpha   90.00
_cell.angle_beta   90.00
_cell.angle_gamma   90.00
#
_symmetry.space_group_name_H-M   'P 1'
#
loop_
_entity.id
_entity.type
_entity.pdbx_description
1 polymer ?
#
loop_
_entity_poly.entity_id
_entity_poly.type
_entity_poly.pdbx_seq_one_letter_code
_entity_poly.pdbx_strand_id
1 'polypeptide(L)'
;MIGALTQIGSLLPAFDDSSCTYTGAYCPSMRCCDRNFECKLTTLSLFSLPPELYELAEKNKSYRCLAKISLGRSCLFHEECSHIENARCINSLCQCKSDYFDIKGQCFSWYRYNGGKVFIAGN
;
A
#
# COMPACT_ATOMS: atom_id res chain seq x y z
N MET A 1 30.45 49.68 -3.48
CA MET A 1 30.53 48.63 -2.46
C MET A 1 29.12 48.11 -2.24
N ILE A 2 28.90 46.81 -2.56
CA ILE A 2 27.90 45.86 -2.02
C ILE A 2 26.47 46.40 -1.82
N GLY A 3 25.43 46.01 -2.57
CA GLY A 3 25.10 44.67 -3.06
C GLY A 3 24.02 44.07 -2.18
N ALA A 4 22.75 44.17 -2.58
CA ALA A 4 21.66 43.42 -1.98
C ALA A 4 20.83 42.77 -3.10
N LEU A 5 21.29 41.59 -3.51
CA LEU A 5 20.50 40.60 -4.22
C LEU A 5 19.58 39.93 -3.19
N THR A 6 18.33 40.37 -3.07
CA THR A 6 17.31 39.54 -2.38
C THR A 6 16.78 38.51 -3.35
N GLN A 7 17.33 37.32 -3.15
CA GLN A 7 16.98 35.99 -3.64
C GLN A 7 15.60 35.84 -4.31
N ILE A 8 15.69 35.36 -5.55
CA ILE A 8 14.68 34.56 -6.23
C ILE A 8 14.42 33.33 -5.36
N GLY A 9 13.25 33.26 -4.74
CA GLY A 9 12.87 32.17 -3.84
C GLY A 9 11.46 31.70 -4.15
N SER A 10 11.34 30.90 -5.23
CA SER A 10 10.28 29.92 -5.49
C SER A 10 8.82 30.39 -5.36
N LEU A 11 8.26 30.76 -6.51
CA LEU A 11 6.86 30.48 -6.85
C LEU A 11 6.63 28.96 -6.79
N LEU A 12 6.30 28.44 -5.61
CA LEU A 12 5.48 27.24 -5.51
C LEU A 12 4.12 27.71 -5.02
N PRO A 13 3.01 27.35 -5.68
CA PRO A 13 1.70 27.67 -5.11
C PRO A 13 1.64 26.97 -3.75
N ALA A 14 1.21 27.72 -2.73
CA ALA A 14 0.66 27.11 -1.53
C ALA A 14 -0.48 26.21 -2.01
N PHE A 15 -0.21 24.91 -2.12
CA PHE A 15 -1.27 23.92 -2.28
C PHE A 15 -2.05 23.96 -0.97
N ASP A 16 -3.28 24.44 -1.06
CA ASP A 16 -4.27 24.40 0.00
C ASP A 16 -4.19 23.04 0.73
N ASP A 17 -3.80 23.07 2.00
CA ASP A 17 -3.65 21.92 2.93
C ASP A 17 -4.96 21.09 3.06
N SER A 18 -6.04 21.54 2.41
CA SER A 18 -7.36 20.92 2.32
C SER A 18 -7.46 19.75 1.31
N SER A 19 -6.40 19.44 0.56
CA SER A 19 -6.48 18.55 -0.62
C SER A 19 -5.83 17.17 -0.47
N CYS A 20 -5.27 16.85 0.69
CA CYS A 20 -4.67 15.56 0.99
C CYS A 20 -5.00 15.10 2.42
N THR A 21 -4.94 13.79 2.68
CA THR A 21 -5.23 13.25 4.01
C THR A 21 -3.95 12.74 4.70
N TYR A 22 -3.87 12.93 6.02
CA TYR A 22 -2.79 12.43 6.88
C TYR A 22 -2.92 10.91 7.19
N THR A 23 -1.89 10.33 7.79
CA THR A 23 -1.74 8.89 8.03
C THR A 23 -2.90 8.29 8.83
N GLY A 24 -3.46 7.16 8.37
CA GLY A 24 -4.57 6.47 9.05
C GLY A 24 -5.94 7.16 8.94
N ALA A 25 -6.00 8.39 8.42
CA ALA A 25 -7.25 9.11 8.19
C ALA A 25 -7.96 8.65 6.90
N TYR A 26 -9.24 8.99 6.79
CA TYR A 26 -10.10 8.63 5.67
C TYR A 26 -9.81 9.48 4.43
N CYS A 27 -9.69 8.83 3.26
CA CYS A 27 -9.12 9.42 2.05
C CYS A 27 -10.09 9.38 0.87
N PRO A 28 -11.15 10.20 0.87
CA PRO A 28 -12.15 10.20 -0.20
C PRO A 28 -11.59 10.71 -1.54
N SER A 29 -10.56 11.57 -1.51
CA SER A 29 -9.95 12.18 -2.69
C SER A 29 -8.81 11.35 -3.31
N MET A 30 -8.61 10.10 -2.87
CA MET A 30 -7.51 9.21 -3.30
C MET A 30 -6.08 9.77 -3.10
N ARG A 31 -5.90 10.79 -2.26
CA ARG A 31 -4.61 11.47 -2.06
C ARG A 31 -4.17 11.44 -0.60
N CYS A 32 -2.95 10.97 -0.38
CA CYS A 32 -2.24 11.06 0.89
C CYS A 32 -1.25 12.22 0.84
N CYS A 33 -1.10 12.96 1.95
CA CYS A 33 -0.14 14.06 2.03
C CYS A 33 1.32 13.55 2.00
N ASP A 34 1.55 12.36 2.55
CA ASP A 34 2.85 11.71 2.54
C ASP A 34 2.94 10.70 1.38
N ARG A 35 4.03 10.77 0.60
CA ARG A 35 4.29 9.88 -0.55
C ARG A 35 4.59 8.43 -0.15
N ASN A 36 5.00 8.23 1.10
CA ASN A 36 5.19 6.91 1.70
C ASN A 36 3.86 6.24 2.04
N PHE A 37 2.74 6.95 1.91
CA PHE A 37 1.42 6.42 2.14
C PHE A 37 0.66 6.30 0.81
N GLU A 38 -0.22 5.33 0.73
CA GLU A 38 -1.09 5.12 -0.41
C GLU A 38 -2.54 5.01 0.07
N CYS A 39 -3.44 5.65 -0.68
CA CYS A 39 -4.86 5.52 -0.43
C CYS A 39 -5.31 4.13 -0.85
N LYS A 40 -5.63 3.29 0.14
CA LYS A 40 -6.09 1.92 -0.09
C LYS A 40 -7.44 1.72 0.56
N LEU A 41 -8.26 0.91 -0.10
CA LEU A 41 -9.49 0.41 0.49
C LEU A 41 -9.12 -0.51 1.65
N THR A 42 -9.40 -0.11 2.89
CA THR A 42 -9.30 -1.05 4.01
C THR A 42 -10.53 -1.93 3.96
N THR A 43 -10.38 -3.16 3.48
CA THR A 43 -11.44 -4.14 3.61
C THR A 43 -11.42 -4.65 5.05
N LEU A 44 -12.36 -4.17 5.89
CA LEU A 44 -12.76 -4.98 7.04
C LEU A 44 -13.11 -6.34 6.47
N SER A 45 -12.43 -7.38 6.93
CA SER A 45 -12.42 -8.68 6.29
C SER A 45 -13.86 -9.20 6.18
N LEU A 46 -14.45 -9.07 4.99
CA LEU A 46 -15.81 -9.55 4.66
C LEU A 46 -15.98 -11.04 5.01
N PHE A 47 -14.87 -11.78 5.04
CA PHE A 47 -14.79 -13.18 5.43
C PHE A 47 -15.25 -13.49 6.85
N SER A 48 -15.34 -12.50 7.74
CA SER A 48 -15.85 -12.69 9.12
C SER A 48 -17.30 -12.25 9.28
N LEU A 49 -17.94 -11.72 8.23
CA LEU A 49 -19.29 -11.18 8.31
C LEU A 49 -20.33 -12.21 7.81
N PRO A 50 -21.51 -12.26 8.44
CA PRO A 50 -22.67 -12.96 7.90
C PRO A 50 -23.05 -12.43 6.49
N PRO A 51 -23.60 -13.28 5.60
CA PRO A 51 -24.00 -12.89 4.25
C PRO A 51 -24.98 -11.71 4.21
N GLU A 52 -25.87 -11.58 5.20
CA GLU A 52 -26.82 -10.46 5.30
C GLU A 52 -26.18 -9.09 5.56
N LEU A 53 -24.91 -9.04 6.00
CA LEU A 53 -24.18 -7.80 6.23
C LEU A 53 -23.27 -7.40 5.06
N TYR A 54 -23.23 -8.19 3.98
CA TYR A 54 -22.37 -7.90 2.82
C TYR A 54 -22.74 -6.59 2.12
N GLU A 55 -24.03 -6.31 1.95
CA GLU A 55 -24.51 -5.05 1.36
C GLU A 55 -24.14 -3.83 2.23
N LEU A 56 -24.13 -4.01 3.56
CA LEU A 56 -23.73 -2.97 4.52
C LEU A 56 -22.22 -2.77 4.55
N ALA A 57 -21.45 -3.84 4.38
CA ALA A 57 -19.99 -3.78 4.34
C ALA A 57 -19.48 -3.17 3.03
N GLU A 58 -20.19 -3.39 1.92
CA GLU A 58 -19.94 -2.70 0.65
C GLU A 58 -20.23 -1.20 0.75
N LYS A 59 -21.30 -0.82 1.47
CA LYS A 59 -21.62 0.58 1.79
C LYS A 59 -20.63 1.23 2.77
N ASN A 60 -19.93 0.44 3.58
CA ASN A 60 -18.94 0.88 4.59
C ASN A 60 -17.49 0.67 4.15
N LYS A 61 -17.23 0.55 2.84
CA LYS A 61 -15.88 0.60 2.26
C LYS A 61 -15.20 1.92 2.64
N SER A 62 -14.24 1.88 3.57
CA SER A 62 -13.46 3.06 3.95
C SER A 62 -12.07 3.02 3.32
N TYR A 63 -11.72 4.11 2.64
CA TYR A 63 -10.39 4.32 2.08
C TYR A 63 -9.52 5.03 3.09
N ARG A 64 -8.28 4.58 3.28
CA ARG A 64 -7.36 5.18 4.24
C ARG A 64 -5.96 5.30 3.66
N CYS A 65 -5.21 6.28 4.17
CA CYS A 65 -3.78 6.41 3.91
C CYS A 65 -3.03 5.36 4.70
N LEU A 66 -2.61 4.31 4.01
CA LEU A 66 -1.84 3.19 4.57
C LEU A 66 -0.37 3.34 4.21
N ALA A 67 0.51 2.99 5.15
CA ALA A 67 1.94 3.06 4.93
C ALA A 67 2.39 2.00 3.91
N LYS A 68 3.31 2.37 3.02
CA LYS A 68 4.03 1.43 2.16
C LYS A 68 5.15 0.80 2.98
N ILE A 69 4.93 -0.42 3.45
CA ILE A 69 5.87 -1.15 4.29
C ILE A 69 6.66 -2.23 3.53
N SER A 70 7.96 -2.29 3.74
CA SER A 70 8.80 -3.31 3.11
C SER A 70 8.53 -4.72 3.66
N LEU A 71 8.96 -5.76 2.93
CA LEU A 71 8.95 -7.14 3.43
C LEU A 71 9.67 -7.26 4.79
N GLY A 72 9.15 -8.13 5.65
CA GLY A 72 9.62 -8.35 7.02
C GLY A 72 9.24 -7.25 8.02
N ARG A 73 8.59 -6.16 7.59
CA ARG A 73 8.09 -5.12 8.50
C ARG A 73 6.71 -5.47 9.05
N SER A 74 6.42 -4.95 10.25
CA SER A 74 5.12 -5.11 10.89
C SER A 74 4.01 -4.43 10.10
N CYS A 75 2.85 -5.09 10.05
CA CYS A 75 1.66 -4.66 9.34
C CYS A 75 0.41 -4.88 10.17
N LEU A 76 -0.57 -4.00 10.00
CA LEU A 76 -1.90 -4.09 10.59
C LEU A 76 -2.93 -4.50 9.53
N PHE A 77 -2.75 -4.04 8.29
CA PHE A 77 -3.65 -4.26 7.17
C PHE A 77 -2.93 -4.94 6.00
N HIS A 78 -3.65 -5.78 5.27
CA HIS A 78 -3.13 -6.44 4.06
C HIS A 78 -2.65 -5.45 3.01
N GLU A 79 -3.35 -4.33 2.92
CA GLU A 79 -3.19 -3.34 1.88
C GLU A 79 -1.92 -2.48 2.07
N GLU A 80 -1.32 -2.46 3.26
CA GLU A 80 0.00 -1.83 3.51
C GLU A 80 1.12 -2.50 2.70
N CYS A 81 1.01 -3.82 2.48
CA CYS A 81 1.94 -4.62 1.68
C CYS A 81 1.63 -4.58 0.18
N SER A 82 0.49 -4.02 -0.22
CA SER A 82 -0.05 -4.19 -1.58
C SER A 82 0.77 -3.53 -2.69
N HIS A 83 1.69 -2.63 -2.34
CA HIS A 83 2.64 -2.03 -3.28
C HIS A 83 3.74 -3.01 -3.71
N ILE A 84 3.91 -4.14 -3.00
CA ILE A 84 4.79 -5.24 -3.37
C ILE A 84 3.94 -6.33 -4.03
N GLU A 85 4.17 -6.60 -5.32
CA GLU A 85 3.46 -7.64 -6.04
C GLU A 85 3.62 -8.98 -5.31
N ASN A 86 2.52 -9.72 -5.15
CA ASN A 86 2.49 -11.01 -4.45
C ASN A 86 2.92 -11.00 -2.97
N ALA A 87 2.91 -9.83 -2.31
CA ALA A 87 3.01 -9.73 -0.85
C ALA A 87 1.62 -9.58 -0.20
N ARG A 88 1.54 -9.93 1.09
CA ARG A 88 0.37 -9.68 1.94
C ARG A 88 0.79 -9.63 3.42
N CYS A 89 -0.05 -9.04 4.27
CA CYS A 89 0.17 -9.10 5.71
C CYS A 89 -0.10 -10.52 6.23
N ILE A 90 0.90 -11.22 6.78
CA ILE A 90 0.75 -12.57 7.34
C ILE A 90 1.37 -12.54 8.73
N ASN A 91 0.62 -12.97 9.75
CA ASN A 91 1.08 -12.94 11.15
C ASN A 91 1.64 -11.58 11.57
N SER A 92 0.94 -10.49 11.19
CA SER A 92 1.35 -9.10 11.44
C SER A 92 2.69 -8.70 10.85
N LEU A 93 3.21 -9.45 9.87
CA LEU A 93 4.41 -9.12 9.11
C LEU A 93 4.12 -9.11 7.61
N CYS A 94 4.75 -8.18 6.90
CA CYS A 94 4.66 -8.10 5.46
C CYS A 94 5.46 -9.24 4.82
N GLN A 95 4.77 -10.21 4.23
CA GLN A 95 5.39 -11.44 3.72
C GLN A 95 4.88 -11.77 2.32
N CYS A 96 5.67 -12.54 1.56
CA CYS A 96 5.22 -13.08 0.30
C CYS A 96 4.04 -14.05 0.51
N LYS A 97 3.09 -14.03 -0.43
CA LYS A 97 1.99 -15.00 -0.49
C LYS A 97 2.56 -16.41 -0.63
N SER A 98 1.75 -17.41 -0.28
CA SER A 98 2.07 -18.82 -0.54
C SER A 98 2.52 -19.00 -2.00
N ASP A 99 3.56 -19.81 -2.20
CA ASP A 99 4.19 -20.10 -3.50
C ASP A 99 5.11 -18.99 -4.08
N TYR A 100 5.35 -17.92 -3.31
CA TYR A 100 6.31 -16.87 -3.64
C TYR A 100 7.40 -16.74 -2.57
N PHE A 101 8.58 -16.33 -3.00
CA PHE A 101 9.78 -16.19 -2.17
C PHE A 101 10.30 -14.76 -2.22
N ASP A 102 10.75 -14.25 -1.07
CA ASP A 102 11.42 -12.96 -0.98
C ASP A 102 12.81 -13.07 -1.61
N ILE A 103 13.00 -12.33 -2.70
CA ILE A 103 14.29 -12.16 -3.35
C ILE A 103 14.53 -10.65 -3.49
N LYS A 104 15.44 -10.12 -2.66
CA LYS A 104 15.83 -8.70 -2.64
C LYS A 104 14.65 -7.74 -2.39
N GLY A 105 13.69 -8.12 -1.54
CA GLY A 105 12.55 -7.26 -1.19
C GLY A 105 11.38 -7.34 -2.18
N GLN A 106 11.37 -8.35 -3.06
CA GLN A 106 10.31 -8.60 -4.03
C GLN A 106 9.89 -10.07 -3.98
N CYS A 107 8.62 -10.35 -4.22
CA CYS A 107 8.09 -11.70 -4.18
C CYS A 107 8.09 -12.33 -5.57
N PHE A 108 9.01 -13.27 -5.78
CA PHE A 108 9.11 -14.04 -7.00
C PHE A 108 8.59 -15.45 -6.79
N SER A 109 7.88 -15.94 -7.79
CA SER A 109 7.58 -17.36 -7.85
C SER A 109 8.80 -18.15 -8.34
N TRP A 110 8.83 -19.43 -7.98
CA TRP A 110 9.85 -20.36 -8.47
C TRP A 110 9.98 -20.36 -10.00
N TYR A 111 8.84 -20.25 -10.71
CA TYR A 111 8.78 -20.25 -12.17
C TYR A 111 9.36 -18.98 -12.81
N ARG A 112 9.22 -17.80 -12.19
CA ARG A 112 9.81 -16.55 -12.72
C ARG A 112 11.31 -16.42 -12.43
N TYR A 113 11.82 -17.01 -11.35
CA TYR A 113 13.22 -16.88 -10.98
C TYR A 113 14.16 -17.82 -11.78
N ASN A 114 13.70 -19.01 -12.14
CA ASN A 114 14.46 -19.98 -12.95
C ASN A 114 14.09 -19.93 -14.46
N GLY A 115 13.96 -18.72 -15.02
CA GLY A 115 13.93 -18.54 -16.48
C GLY A 115 12.77 -19.23 -17.23
N GLY A 116 11.62 -19.46 -16.59
CA GLY A 116 10.39 -19.85 -17.30
C GLY A 116 10.32 -21.31 -17.78
N LYS A 117 10.89 -22.27 -17.06
CA LYS A 117 10.51 -23.69 -17.23
C LYS A 117 9.52 -24.12 -16.15
N VAL A 118 8.24 -24.17 -16.55
CA VAL A 118 7.14 -24.72 -15.73
C VAL A 118 7.35 -26.23 -15.62
N PHE A 119 7.72 -26.71 -14.42
CA PHE A 119 7.54 -28.11 -14.08
C PHE A 119 6.24 -28.21 -13.30
N ILE A 120 5.18 -28.63 -13.99
CA ILE A 120 4.00 -29.17 -13.33
C ILE A 120 4.48 -30.45 -12.65
N ALA A 121 4.59 -30.45 -11.33
CA ALA A 121 4.65 -31.69 -10.58
C ALA A 121 3.26 -32.34 -10.74
N GLY A 122 3.16 -33.21 -11.74
CA GLY A 122 1.98 -34.02 -11.96
C GLY A 122 1.67 -34.85 -10.73
N ASN A 123 0.37 -35.01 -10.48
CA ASN A 123 -0.17 -36.14 -9.75
C ASN A 123 -0.89 -37.01 -10.77
#